data_AF-A0AB39Z6M8-F1
#
_entry.id   AF-A0AB39Z6M8-F1
#
_cell.length_a   1.000
_cell.length_b   1.000
_cell.length_c   1.000
_cell.angle_alpha   90.00
_cell.angle_beta   90.00
_cell.angle_gamma   90.00
#
_symmetry.space_group_name_H-M   'P 1'
#
loop_
_entity.id
_entity.type
_entity.pdbx_description
1 polymer ?
#
loop_
_entity_poly.entity_id
_entity_poly.type
_entity_poly.pdbx_seq_one_letter_code
_entity_poly.pdbx_strand_id
1 'polypeptide(L)'
;MPQPKGTNPFDMEDESAQGLAFVEKKRAIEQRTLDSTNKSLGLLYEAREIGNATAVELGKQREQLDKATAQLDEMNSTLRINKNQINRLKSVFGCVKNFLSGNQNKTLTTANKSSRGANSNTENERPITSAHLPTSEGYENHPVSNLREDPNSTYHPQRQAANAFQVQFDANLEEIGSNLSVLKMLANELGGEIESQNELLDNLNHKIEDVDLQVHKQNQDLTKLLKK
;
A
#
# COMPACT_ATOMS: atom_id res chain seq x y z
N MET A 1 -43.99 21.29 74.42
CA MET A 1 -43.26 20.08 73.95
C MET A 1 -44.24 19.18 73.20
N PRO A 2 -43.77 18.35 72.27
CA PRO A 2 -43.27 18.62 70.92
C PRO A 2 -44.41 18.57 69.87
N GLN A 3 -44.24 19.23 68.71
CA GLN A 3 -45.17 19.10 67.58
C GLN A 3 -44.87 17.81 66.79
N PRO A 4 -45.90 17.09 66.30
CA PRO A 4 -45.69 15.94 65.43
C PRO A 4 -45.14 16.41 64.08
N LYS A 5 -43.98 15.89 63.66
CA LYS A 5 -43.54 15.99 62.27
C LYS A 5 -44.56 15.20 61.44
N GLY A 6 -45.38 15.92 60.68
CA GLY A 6 -46.21 15.31 59.65
C GLY A 6 -45.29 14.71 58.59
N THR A 7 -45.01 13.42 58.67
CA THR A 7 -44.54 12.66 57.52
C THR A 7 -45.74 12.52 56.60
N ASN A 8 -45.73 13.30 55.52
CA ASN A 8 -46.70 13.17 54.45
C ASN A 8 -46.54 11.75 53.86
N PRO A 9 -47.57 10.88 53.92
CA PRO A 9 -47.49 9.53 53.38
C PRO A 9 -47.37 9.50 51.84
N PHE A 10 -47.61 10.64 51.17
CA PHE A 10 -47.50 10.80 49.73
C PHE A 10 -46.07 11.08 49.22
N ASP A 11 -45.11 11.45 50.08
CA ASP A 11 -43.75 11.78 49.64
C ASP A 11 -42.86 10.52 49.45
N MET A 12 -43.22 9.36 50.02
CA MET A 12 -42.44 8.11 49.87
C MET A 12 -42.82 7.27 48.64
N GLU A 13 -44.02 7.45 48.08
CA GLU A 13 -44.45 6.69 46.89
C GLU A 13 -43.82 7.25 45.60
N ASP A 14 -43.68 8.57 45.49
CA ASP A 14 -43.12 9.24 44.31
C ASP A 14 -41.61 8.98 44.15
N GLU A 15 -40.86 8.90 45.26
CA GLU A 15 -39.42 8.62 45.26
C GLU A 15 -39.10 7.18 44.77
N SER A 16 -39.98 6.23 45.08
CA SER A 16 -39.86 4.83 44.63
C SER A 16 -40.20 4.66 43.13
N ALA A 17 -41.23 5.38 42.65
CA ALA A 17 -41.64 5.36 41.25
C ALA A 17 -40.56 5.99 40.35
N GLN A 18 -39.98 7.11 40.78
CA GLN A 18 -38.88 7.77 40.10
C GLN A 18 -37.60 6.90 40.10
N GLY A 19 -37.32 6.19 41.20
CA GLY A 19 -36.21 5.24 41.27
C GLY A 19 -36.35 4.05 40.31
N LEU A 20 -37.55 3.46 40.22
CA LEU A 20 -37.82 2.36 39.27
C LEU A 20 -37.69 2.82 37.81
N ALA A 21 -38.24 3.99 37.47
CA ALA A 21 -38.11 4.57 36.15
C ALA A 21 -36.64 4.84 35.77
N PHE A 22 -35.82 5.29 36.73
CA PHE A 22 -34.39 5.48 36.51
C PHE A 22 -33.65 4.16 36.26
N VAL A 23 -33.97 3.09 37.00
CA VAL A 23 -33.37 1.77 36.81
C VAL A 23 -33.75 1.17 35.45
N GLU A 24 -35.01 1.29 35.04
CA GLU A 24 -35.46 0.83 33.73
C GLU A 24 -34.76 1.59 32.59
N LYS A 25 -34.66 2.92 32.72
CA LYS A 25 -33.94 3.76 31.76
C LYS A 25 -32.46 3.39 31.67
N LYS A 26 -31.81 3.13 32.81
CA LYS A 26 -30.42 2.67 32.86
C LYS A 26 -30.24 1.34 32.11
N ARG A 27 -31.09 0.35 32.39
CA ARG A 27 -31.07 -0.95 31.71
C ARG A 27 -31.31 -0.84 30.20
N ALA A 28 -32.23 0.03 29.78
CA ALA A 28 -32.49 0.27 28.37
C ALA A 28 -31.29 0.90 27.65
N ILE A 29 -30.56 1.82 28.31
CA ILE A 29 -29.33 2.41 27.78
C ILE A 29 -28.23 1.35 27.68
N GLU A 30 -28.05 0.54 28.73
CA GLU A 30 -27.07 -0.56 28.76
C GLU A 30 -27.31 -1.54 27.62
N GLN A 31 -28.55 -2.01 27.43
CA GLN A 31 -28.89 -2.94 26.36
C GLN A 31 -28.60 -2.34 24.97
N ARG A 32 -29.07 -1.11 24.71
CA ARG A 32 -28.82 -0.44 23.42
C ARG A 32 -27.33 -0.24 23.14
N THR A 33 -26.55 0.00 24.19
CA THR A 33 -25.10 0.16 24.07
C THR A 33 -24.43 -1.15 23.69
N LEU A 34 -24.80 -2.26 24.35
CA LEU A 34 -24.31 -3.59 23.97
C LEU A 34 -24.70 -3.94 22.53
N ASP A 35 -25.97 -3.77 22.16
CA ASP A 35 -26.46 -4.05 20.82
C ASP A 35 -25.68 -3.24 19.76
N SER A 36 -25.37 -1.98 20.06
CA SER A 36 -24.54 -1.14 19.20
C SER A 36 -23.12 -1.69 19.07
N THR A 37 -22.47 -2.11 20.16
CA THR A 37 -21.12 -2.70 20.09
C THR A 37 -21.08 -4.02 19.32
N ASN A 38 -22.08 -4.88 19.52
CA ASN A 38 -22.22 -6.14 18.79
C ASN A 38 -22.42 -5.90 17.28
N LYS A 39 -23.23 -4.89 16.92
CA LYS A 39 -23.39 -4.49 15.51
C LYS A 39 -22.08 -3.99 14.92
N SER A 40 -21.34 -3.15 15.64
CA SER A 40 -20.03 -2.66 15.20
C SER A 40 -19.04 -3.81 14.98
N LEU A 41 -19.00 -4.80 15.87
CA LEU A 41 -18.18 -6.00 15.69
C LEU A 41 -18.55 -6.74 14.41
N GLY A 42 -19.84 -6.96 14.16
CA GLY A 42 -20.30 -7.59 12.91
C GLY A 42 -19.80 -6.85 11.66
N LEU A 43 -19.91 -5.52 11.66
CA LEU A 43 -19.42 -4.68 10.55
C LEU A 43 -17.90 -4.76 10.38
N LEU A 44 -17.14 -4.85 11.48
CA LEU A 44 -15.68 -4.98 11.43
C LEU A 44 -15.24 -6.32 10.86
N TYR A 45 -15.95 -7.40 11.22
CA TYR A 45 -15.70 -8.72 10.63
C TYR A 45 -15.99 -8.75 9.14
N GLU A 46 -17.12 -8.19 8.72
CA GLU A 46 -17.47 -8.07 7.30
C GLU A 46 -16.42 -7.23 6.53
N ALA A 47 -16.04 -6.07 7.08
CA ALA A 47 -15.01 -5.23 6.48
C ALA A 47 -13.66 -5.97 6.35
N ARG A 48 -13.30 -6.78 7.34
CA ARG A 48 -12.06 -7.56 7.31
C ARG A 48 -12.11 -8.66 6.25
N GLU A 49 -13.24 -9.34 6.12
CA GLU A 49 -13.44 -10.36 5.09
C GLU A 49 -13.33 -9.77 3.69
N ILE A 50 -13.99 -8.62 3.45
CA ILE A 50 -13.89 -7.87 2.19
C ILE A 50 -12.45 -7.44 1.93
N GLY A 51 -11.75 -6.91 2.94
CA GLY A 51 -10.35 -6.50 2.81
C GLY A 51 -9.43 -7.68 2.47
N ASN A 52 -9.62 -8.84 3.09
CA ASN A 52 -8.85 -10.04 2.79
C ASN A 52 -9.09 -10.53 1.35
N ALA A 53 -10.35 -10.54 0.91
CA ALA A 53 -10.70 -10.88 -0.47
C ALA A 53 -10.05 -9.89 -1.46
N THR A 54 -10.03 -8.60 -1.10
CA THR A 54 -9.37 -7.55 -1.90
C THR A 54 -7.86 -7.77 -1.98
N ALA A 55 -7.21 -8.16 -0.88
CA ALA A 55 -5.77 -8.48 -0.86
C ALA A 55 -5.43 -9.63 -1.82
N VAL A 56 -6.25 -10.68 -1.82
CA VAL A 56 -6.08 -11.83 -2.72
C VAL A 56 -6.23 -11.40 -4.18
N GLU A 57 -7.21 -10.54 -4.48
CA GLU A 57 -7.43 -10.07 -5.85
C GLU A 57 -6.30 -9.15 -6.32
N LEU A 58 -5.81 -8.24 -5.47
CA LEU A 58 -4.62 -7.44 -5.78
C LEU A 58 -3.40 -8.31 -6.07
N GLY A 59 -3.18 -9.39 -5.30
CA GLY A 59 -2.10 -10.33 -5.57
C GLY A 59 -2.21 -11.00 -6.96
N LYS A 60 -3.42 -11.37 -7.39
CA LYS A 60 -3.64 -11.90 -8.75
C LYS A 60 -3.39 -10.84 -9.83
N GLN A 61 -3.82 -9.60 -9.60
CA GLN A 61 -3.60 -8.49 -10.54
C GLN A 61 -2.11 -8.23 -10.73
N ARG A 62 -1.33 -8.23 -9.64
CA ARG A 62 0.13 -8.13 -9.73
C ARG A 62 0.75 -9.22 -10.58
N GLU A 63 0.35 -10.48 -10.39
CA GLU A 63 0.85 -11.60 -11.21
C GLU A 63 0.57 -11.39 -12.71
N GLN A 64 -0.59 -10.81 -13.05
CA GLN A 64 -0.92 -10.48 -14.44
C GLN A 64 -0.02 -9.36 -14.99
N LEU A 65 0.25 -8.32 -14.20
CA LEU A 65 1.15 -7.23 -14.59
C LEU A 65 2.59 -7.71 -14.77
N ASP A 66 3.07 -8.61 -13.90
CA ASP A 66 4.40 -9.21 -14.02
C ASP A 66 4.50 -10.06 -15.30
N LYS A 67 3.48 -10.87 -15.60
CA LYS A 67 3.42 -11.65 -16.85
C LYS A 67 3.41 -10.75 -18.08
N ALA A 68 2.62 -9.68 -18.07
CA ALA A 68 2.57 -8.73 -19.17
C ALA A 68 3.93 -8.04 -19.38
N THR A 69 4.60 -7.66 -18.30
CA THR A 69 5.95 -7.07 -18.33
C THR A 69 6.96 -8.04 -18.94
N ALA A 70 6.95 -9.31 -18.52
CA ALA A 70 7.82 -10.34 -19.08
C ALA A 70 7.59 -10.57 -20.58
N GLN A 71 6.32 -10.57 -21.02
CA GLN A 71 5.97 -10.67 -22.44
C GLN A 71 6.49 -9.48 -23.26
N LEU A 72 6.43 -8.26 -22.71
CA LEU A 72 6.99 -7.07 -23.37
C LEU A 72 8.51 -7.14 -23.48
N ASP A 73 9.20 -7.66 -22.47
CA ASP A 73 10.65 -7.87 -22.53
C ASP A 73 11.04 -8.93 -23.57
N GLU A 74 10.28 -10.02 -23.66
CA GLU A 74 10.44 -11.02 -24.71
C GLU A 74 10.20 -10.44 -26.11
N MET A 75 9.13 -9.65 -26.28
CA MET A 75 8.84 -8.95 -27.53
C MET A 75 9.97 -8.00 -27.91
N ASN A 76 10.46 -7.18 -26.97
CA ASN A 76 11.57 -6.27 -27.22
C ASN A 76 12.85 -7.01 -27.64
N SER A 77 13.17 -8.13 -26.98
CA SER A 77 14.29 -8.99 -27.36
C SER A 77 14.12 -9.58 -28.77
N THR A 78 12.92 -10.10 -29.07
CA THR A 78 12.57 -10.64 -30.39
C THR A 78 12.68 -9.59 -31.48
N LEU A 79 12.20 -8.37 -31.21
CA LEU A 79 12.32 -7.23 -32.11
C LEU A 79 13.79 -6.87 -32.36
N ARG A 80 14.66 -6.89 -31.36
CA ARG A 80 16.11 -6.67 -31.57
C ARG A 80 16.73 -7.74 -32.49
N ILE A 81 16.36 -9.00 -32.31
CA ILE A 81 16.81 -10.09 -33.19
C ILE A 81 16.29 -9.88 -34.62
N ASN A 82 15.00 -9.59 -34.77
CA ASN A 82 14.36 -9.33 -36.06
C ASN A 82 14.99 -8.15 -36.80
N LYS A 83 15.29 -7.05 -36.10
CA LYS A 83 16.03 -5.91 -36.67
C LYS A 83 17.38 -6.33 -37.25
N ASN A 84 18.15 -7.17 -36.54
CA ASN A 84 19.43 -7.66 -37.03
C ASN A 84 19.26 -8.55 -38.27
N GLN A 85 18.24 -9.41 -38.29
CA GLN A 85 17.92 -10.24 -39.46
C GLN A 85 17.49 -9.40 -40.67
N ILE A 86 16.64 -8.40 -40.48
CA ILE A 86 16.23 -7.45 -41.53
C ILE A 86 17.45 -6.71 -42.10
N ASN A 87 18.38 -6.28 -41.24
CA ASN A 87 19.63 -5.64 -41.69
C ASN A 87 20.51 -6.59 -42.51
N ARG A 88 20.59 -7.87 -42.12
CA ARG A 88 21.28 -8.91 -42.90
C ARG A 88 20.62 -9.13 -44.26
N LEU A 89 19.28 -9.21 -44.31
CA LEU A 89 18.53 -9.35 -45.57
C LEU A 89 18.75 -8.15 -46.49
N LYS A 90 18.67 -6.92 -45.96
CA LYS A 90 19.02 -5.69 -46.71
C LYS A 90 20.41 -5.79 -47.36
N SER A 91 21.40 -6.34 -46.65
CA SER A 91 22.75 -6.53 -47.18
C SER A 91 22.80 -7.56 -48.31
N VAL A 92 22.13 -8.71 -48.17
CA VAL A 92 22.16 -9.78 -49.19
C VAL A 92 21.50 -9.32 -50.49
N PHE A 93 20.33 -8.68 -50.42
CA PHE A 93 19.68 -8.11 -51.60
C PHE A 93 20.50 -6.99 -52.25
N GLY A 94 21.20 -6.17 -51.45
CA GLY A 94 22.12 -5.15 -51.95
C GLY A 94 23.31 -5.74 -52.72
N CYS A 95 23.93 -6.81 -52.20
CA CYS A 95 25.03 -7.51 -52.86
C CYS A 95 24.59 -8.18 -54.16
N VAL A 96 23.44 -8.88 -54.16
CA VAL A 96 22.90 -9.51 -55.37
C VAL A 96 22.54 -8.47 -56.42
N LYS A 97 21.93 -7.35 -56.02
CA LYS A 97 21.63 -6.25 -56.95
C LYS A 97 22.90 -5.64 -57.53
N ASN A 98 23.93 -5.36 -56.73
CA ASN A 98 25.21 -4.85 -57.24
C ASN A 98 25.94 -5.86 -58.15
N PHE A 99 25.82 -7.16 -57.87
CA PHE A 99 26.44 -8.20 -58.66
C PHE A 99 25.71 -8.46 -59.99
N LEU A 100 24.37 -8.41 -60.00
CA LEU A 100 23.55 -8.60 -61.20
C LEU A 100 23.44 -7.33 -62.06
N SER A 101 23.60 -6.15 -61.46
CA SER A 101 23.65 -4.85 -62.14
C SER A 101 25.02 -4.55 -62.77
N GLY A 102 25.75 -5.58 -63.21
CA GLY A 102 27.10 -5.49 -63.74
C GLY A 102 27.31 -4.35 -64.75
N ASN A 103 27.79 -3.22 -64.26
CA ASN A 103 28.73 -2.27 -64.85
C ASN A 103 28.73 -0.99 -64.01
N GLN A 104 29.82 -0.71 -63.32
CA GLN A 104 30.59 0.53 -63.41
C GLN A 104 31.79 0.40 -62.45
N ASN A 105 32.98 0.55 -63.03
CA ASN A 105 34.28 0.54 -62.39
C ASN A 105 34.36 1.44 -61.14
N LYS A 106 34.98 0.94 -60.06
CA LYS A 106 36.05 1.66 -59.33
C LYS A 106 36.75 0.75 -58.31
N THR A 107 37.94 0.33 -58.72
CA THR A 107 39.20 0.23 -57.97
C THR A 107 39.12 -0.08 -56.48
N LEU A 108 39.60 -1.28 -56.16
CA LEU A 108 40.25 -1.67 -54.92
C LEU A 108 41.31 -0.64 -54.51
N THR A 109 41.16 -0.02 -53.34
CA THR A 109 42.28 0.60 -52.63
C THR A 109 42.41 0.01 -51.23
N THR A 110 43.43 -0.83 -51.12
CA THR A 110 44.17 -1.14 -49.90
C THR A 110 44.61 0.15 -49.20
N ALA A 111 44.46 0.21 -47.87
CA ALA A 111 45.26 1.09 -47.01
C ALA A 111 45.26 0.58 -45.56
N ASN A 112 46.38 -0.04 -45.17
CA ASN A 112 46.83 -0.19 -43.79
C ASN A 112 46.97 1.19 -43.10
N LYS A 113 46.70 1.28 -41.79
CA LYS A 113 47.70 1.65 -40.76
C LYS A 113 47.11 1.71 -39.34
N SER A 114 47.92 1.22 -38.42
CA SER A 114 47.79 1.23 -36.96
C SER A 114 48.30 2.53 -36.35
N SER A 115 47.68 2.99 -35.25
CA SER A 115 48.32 3.67 -34.10
C SER A 115 47.28 3.76 -32.96
N ARG A 116 47.40 3.01 -31.86
CA ARG A 116 48.10 3.38 -30.61
C ARG A 116 47.90 4.85 -30.21
N GLY A 117 47.09 5.06 -29.17
CA GLY A 117 46.99 6.30 -28.41
C GLY A 117 46.39 5.99 -27.05
N ALA A 118 47.25 5.87 -26.04
CA ALA A 118 46.91 5.79 -24.63
C ALA A 118 46.74 7.21 -24.04
N ASN A 119 46.20 7.27 -22.81
CA ASN A 119 46.06 8.42 -21.90
C ASN A 119 44.77 9.23 -22.07
N SER A 120 44.14 9.78 -21.03
CA SER A 120 44.28 9.66 -19.57
C SER A 120 43.07 10.37 -18.94
N ASN A 121 42.57 9.81 -17.83
CA ASN A 121 41.90 10.42 -16.67
C ASN A 121 41.34 11.85 -16.78
N THR A 122 40.08 12.02 -16.39
CA THR A 122 39.54 13.16 -15.64
C THR A 122 38.25 12.72 -14.93
N GLU A 123 38.38 12.07 -13.78
CA GLU A 123 37.27 11.91 -12.83
C GLU A 123 37.25 13.13 -11.90
N ASN A 124 36.23 13.96 -12.11
CA ASN A 124 35.70 14.86 -11.08
C ASN A 124 34.70 14.06 -10.26
N GLU A 125 34.84 14.02 -8.94
CA GLU A 125 33.82 14.52 -8.01
C GLU A 125 34.26 14.37 -6.54
N ARG A 126 33.98 15.42 -5.78
CA ARG A 126 34.17 15.54 -4.32
C ARG A 126 32.82 15.22 -3.62
N PRO A 127 32.67 15.46 -2.30
CA PRO A 127 32.85 14.47 -1.25
C PRO A 127 31.53 14.12 -0.54
N ILE A 128 31.53 12.93 0.05
CA ILE A 128 30.47 12.39 0.90
C ILE A 128 30.40 13.22 2.20
N THR A 129 29.31 13.95 2.41
CA THR A 129 28.96 14.53 3.71
C THR A 129 28.16 13.52 4.52
N SER A 130 28.80 12.96 5.56
CA SER A 130 28.18 12.12 6.57
C SER A 130 27.27 12.98 7.46
N ALA A 131 25.97 12.68 7.44
CA ALA A 131 24.97 13.31 8.27
C ALA A 131 24.99 12.70 9.68
N HIS A 132 25.11 13.60 10.64
CA HIS A 132 25.07 13.40 12.09
C HIS A 132 23.68 12.89 12.53
N LEU A 133 23.68 11.76 13.23
CA LEU A 133 22.55 11.24 13.99
C LEU A 133 22.63 11.81 15.43
N PRO A 134 21.57 12.45 15.95
CA PRO A 134 21.41 12.60 17.39
C PRO A 134 20.51 11.49 17.95
N THR A 135 21.04 10.87 18.99
CA THR A 135 20.49 9.79 19.80
C THR A 135 19.50 10.33 20.83
N SER A 136 18.39 9.60 21.01
CA SER A 136 17.62 9.46 22.26
C SER A 136 16.99 10.71 22.90
N GLU A 137 15.73 10.97 22.57
CA GLU A 137 14.82 11.71 23.46
C GLU A 137 14.33 10.79 24.60
N GLY A 138 14.75 11.12 25.82
CA GLY A 138 14.10 10.65 27.03
C GLY A 138 12.81 11.44 27.27
N TYR A 139 11.67 10.80 27.06
CA TYR A 139 10.37 11.28 27.52
C TYR A 139 10.15 10.80 28.96
N GLU A 140 10.81 11.45 29.90
CA GLU A 140 10.35 11.50 31.28
C GLU A 140 10.06 12.96 31.61
N ASN A 141 8.99 13.21 32.37
CA ASN A 141 8.49 14.49 32.88
C ASN A 141 7.32 15.14 32.12
N HIS A 142 6.20 14.42 32.01
CA HIS A 142 4.87 15.05 31.91
C HIS A 142 4.36 15.45 33.32
N PRO A 143 3.70 16.61 33.50
CA PRO A 143 3.33 17.19 34.80
C PRO A 143 2.12 16.52 35.48
N VAL A 144 1.89 15.23 35.23
CA VAL A 144 0.77 14.47 35.81
C VAL A 144 1.24 13.56 36.96
N SER A 145 2.55 13.48 37.21
CA SER A 145 3.14 12.62 38.25
C SER A 145 3.20 13.26 39.65
N ASN A 146 2.59 14.43 39.87
CA ASN A 146 2.65 15.16 41.14
C ASN A 146 1.27 15.39 41.80
N LEU A 147 0.26 14.59 41.47
CA LEU A 147 -0.98 14.58 42.26
C LEU A 147 -1.16 13.24 42.98
N ARG A 148 -0.98 13.31 44.30
CA ARG A 148 -1.66 12.50 45.33
C ARG A 148 -0.90 11.32 45.92
N GLU A 149 0.17 11.60 46.65
CA GLU A 149 0.55 10.77 47.82
C GLU A 149 0.07 11.48 49.09
N ASP A 150 -1.14 11.12 49.52
CA ASP A 150 -1.65 11.40 50.85
C ASP A 150 -1.74 10.04 51.57
N PRO A 151 -0.82 9.72 52.51
CA PRO A 151 -0.67 8.38 53.07
C PRO A 151 -1.81 7.98 54.03
N ASN A 152 -2.83 8.83 54.21
CA ASN A 152 -3.92 8.59 55.15
C ASN A 152 -5.32 8.53 54.53
N SER A 153 -5.43 8.48 53.19
CA SER A 153 -6.72 8.23 52.57
C SER A 153 -6.94 6.73 52.44
N THR A 154 -7.75 6.18 53.34
CA THR A 154 -8.44 4.90 53.15
C THR A 154 -9.43 5.07 51.99
N TYR A 155 -8.93 5.19 50.77
CA TYR A 155 -9.70 4.84 49.59
C TYR A 155 -9.78 3.31 49.63
N HIS A 156 -10.87 2.80 50.20
CA HIS A 156 -11.39 1.55 49.69
C HIS A 156 -11.65 1.79 48.20
N PRO A 157 -10.94 1.15 47.25
CA PRO A 157 -11.55 0.95 45.96
C PRO A 157 -12.76 0.08 46.29
N GLN A 158 -13.93 0.70 46.37
CA GLN A 158 -15.19 -0.01 46.29
C GLN A 158 -15.12 -0.71 44.94
N ARG A 159 -14.59 -1.94 44.92
CA ARG A 159 -14.71 -2.87 43.81
C ARG A 159 -16.20 -3.19 43.76
N GLN A 160 -16.96 -2.26 43.18
CA GLN A 160 -18.29 -2.56 42.67
C GLN A 160 -18.05 -3.76 41.77
N ALA A 161 -18.59 -4.92 42.16
CA ALA A 161 -18.51 -6.11 41.33
C ALA A 161 -18.90 -5.67 39.91
N ALA A 162 -17.99 -5.84 38.95
CA ALA A 162 -18.23 -5.38 37.60
C ALA A 162 -19.55 -6.02 37.13
N ASN A 163 -20.56 -5.18 36.90
CA ASN A 163 -21.87 -5.66 36.47
C ASN A 163 -21.68 -6.44 35.15
N ALA A 164 -22.47 -7.48 34.92
CA ALA A 164 -22.33 -8.32 33.73
C ALA A 164 -22.33 -7.51 32.42
N PHE A 165 -23.09 -6.41 32.37
CA PHE A 165 -23.04 -5.42 31.29
C PHE A 165 -21.64 -4.85 31.06
N GLN A 166 -20.97 -4.37 32.12
CA GLN A 166 -19.66 -3.72 32.02
C GLN A 166 -18.60 -4.70 31.50
N VAL A 167 -18.61 -5.95 31.99
CA VAL A 167 -17.69 -7.00 31.54
C VAL A 167 -17.87 -7.28 30.04
N GLN A 168 -19.11 -7.42 29.59
CA GLN A 168 -19.40 -7.67 28.17
C GLN A 168 -19.07 -6.46 27.29
N PHE A 169 -19.38 -5.26 27.77
CA PHE A 169 -19.10 -4.03 27.05
C PHE A 169 -17.59 -3.82 26.88
N ASP A 170 -16.81 -3.99 27.95
CA ASP A 170 -15.35 -3.86 27.90
C ASP A 170 -14.72 -4.93 26.99
N ALA A 171 -15.21 -6.17 27.03
CA ALA A 171 -14.78 -7.23 26.12
C ALA A 171 -15.07 -6.88 24.65
N ASN A 172 -16.27 -6.38 24.36
CA ASN A 172 -16.63 -5.95 23.01
C ASN A 172 -15.75 -4.78 22.54
N LEU A 173 -15.41 -3.82 23.41
CA LEU A 173 -14.54 -2.71 23.07
C LEU A 173 -13.10 -3.16 22.80
N GLU A 174 -12.56 -4.10 23.57
CA GLU A 174 -11.24 -4.68 23.34
C GLU A 174 -11.18 -5.38 21.98
N GLU A 175 -12.21 -6.17 21.66
CA GLU A 175 -12.32 -6.86 20.37
C GLU A 175 -12.47 -5.88 19.20
N ILE A 176 -13.26 -4.81 19.36
CA ILE A 176 -13.34 -3.71 18.38
C ILE A 176 -11.96 -3.10 18.17
N GLY A 177 -11.23 -2.79 19.24
CA GLY A 177 -9.88 -2.21 19.15
C GLY A 177 -8.90 -3.10 18.40
N SER A 178 -8.93 -4.40 18.68
CA SER A 178 -8.11 -5.40 17.98
C SER A 178 -8.45 -5.48 16.50
N ASN A 179 -9.74 -5.58 16.15
CA ASN A 179 -10.17 -5.65 14.75
C ASN A 179 -9.86 -4.36 13.97
N LEU A 180 -10.00 -3.19 14.59
CA LEU A 180 -9.60 -1.92 13.98
C LEU A 180 -8.10 -1.86 13.70
N SER A 181 -7.27 -2.39 14.61
CA SER A 181 -5.82 -2.49 14.38
C SER A 181 -5.51 -3.38 13.17
N VAL A 182 -6.18 -4.52 13.05
CA VAL A 182 -6.02 -5.40 11.88
C VAL A 182 -6.50 -4.73 10.60
N LEU A 183 -7.66 -4.08 10.62
CA LEU A 183 -8.16 -3.34 9.45
C LEU A 183 -7.21 -2.22 9.03
N LYS A 184 -6.58 -1.53 9.97
CA LYS A 184 -5.55 -0.53 9.67
C LYS A 184 -4.33 -1.13 9.01
N MET A 185 -3.83 -2.27 9.52
CA MET A 185 -2.71 -2.98 8.92
C MET A 185 -3.05 -3.41 7.49
N LEU A 186 -4.22 -4.03 7.30
CA LEU A 186 -4.72 -4.44 5.99
C LEU A 186 -4.87 -3.25 5.05
N ALA A 187 -5.45 -2.13 5.50
CA ALA A 187 -5.58 -0.93 4.69
C ALA A 187 -4.22 -0.37 4.23
N ASN A 188 -3.21 -0.39 5.11
CA ASN A 188 -1.84 0.01 4.74
C ASN A 188 -1.21 -0.94 3.73
N GLU A 189 -1.39 -2.26 3.90
CA GLU A 189 -0.88 -3.27 2.96
C GLU A 189 -1.54 -3.15 1.59
N LEU A 190 -2.88 -3.03 1.55
CA LEU A 190 -3.62 -2.81 0.31
C LEU A 190 -3.21 -1.50 -0.37
N GLY A 191 -3.04 -0.42 0.41
CA GLY A 191 -2.58 0.87 -0.10
C GLY A 191 -1.19 0.80 -0.73
N GLY A 192 -0.22 0.20 -0.02
CA GLY A 192 1.13 0.03 -0.52
C GLY A 192 1.21 -0.89 -1.75
N GLU A 193 0.38 -1.93 -1.80
CA GLU A 193 0.29 -2.81 -2.96
C GLU A 193 -0.29 -2.08 -4.19
N ILE A 194 -1.30 -1.23 -4.00
CA ILE A 194 -1.85 -0.38 -5.08
C ILE A 194 -0.79 0.61 -5.59
N GLU A 195 -0.06 1.28 -4.70
CA GLU A 195 1.03 2.19 -5.08
C GLU A 195 2.11 1.46 -5.88
N SER A 196 2.54 0.26 -5.42
CA SER A 196 3.50 -0.57 -6.14
C SER A 196 3.00 -1.01 -7.51
N GLN A 197 1.71 -1.38 -7.63
CA GLN A 197 1.11 -1.74 -8.92
C GLN A 197 0.98 -0.54 -9.87
N ASN A 198 0.74 0.67 -9.35
CA ASN A 198 0.74 1.89 -10.17
C ASN A 198 2.11 2.15 -10.79
N GLU A 199 3.19 2.02 -10.01
CA GLU A 199 4.55 2.13 -10.56
C GLU A 199 4.83 1.05 -11.63
N LEU A 200 4.33 -0.17 -11.43
CA LEU A 200 4.47 -1.24 -12.41
C LEU A 200 3.70 -0.92 -13.70
N LEU A 201 2.49 -0.36 -13.60
CA LEU A 201 1.70 0.08 -14.75
C LEU A 201 2.39 1.18 -15.55
N ASP A 202 3.00 2.16 -14.89
CA ASP A 202 3.75 3.24 -15.57
C ASP A 202 4.95 2.67 -16.34
N ASN A 203 5.72 1.79 -15.72
CA ASN A 203 6.83 1.10 -16.37
C ASN A 203 6.36 0.23 -17.55
N LEU A 204 5.24 -0.46 -17.39
CA LEU A 204 4.63 -1.29 -18.42
C LEU A 204 4.17 -0.43 -19.61
N ASN A 205 3.55 0.72 -19.37
CA ASN A 205 3.15 1.67 -20.41
C ASN A 205 4.36 2.14 -21.24
N HIS A 206 5.47 2.49 -20.59
CA HIS A 206 6.70 2.86 -21.30
C HIS A 206 7.24 1.70 -22.16
N LYS A 207 7.24 0.46 -21.64
CA LYS A 207 7.65 -0.72 -22.41
C LYS A 207 6.73 -0.99 -23.60
N ILE A 208 5.42 -0.79 -23.45
CA ILE A 208 4.45 -0.92 -24.55
C ILE A 208 4.78 0.08 -25.67
N GLU A 209 4.99 1.35 -25.33
CA GLU A 209 5.30 2.38 -26.33
C GLU A 209 6.59 2.06 -27.10
N ASP A 210 7.65 1.63 -26.40
CA ASP A 210 8.91 1.21 -27.01
C ASP A 210 8.74 0.02 -27.96
N VAL A 211 7.98 -0.99 -27.54
CA VAL A 211 7.69 -2.18 -28.36
C VAL A 211 6.87 -1.78 -29.59
N ASP A 212 5.83 -0.96 -29.43
CA ASP A 212 4.95 -0.50 -30.52
C ASP A 212 5.73 0.27 -31.59
N LEU A 213 6.55 1.25 -31.17
CA LEU A 213 7.42 2.01 -32.07
C LEU A 213 8.38 1.10 -32.85
N GLN A 214 8.94 0.09 -32.18
CA GLN A 214 9.84 -0.88 -32.82
C GLN A 214 9.11 -1.78 -33.82
N VAL A 215 7.93 -2.30 -33.47
CA VAL A 215 7.08 -3.10 -34.36
C VAL A 215 6.73 -2.30 -35.61
N HIS A 216 6.24 -1.06 -35.46
CA HIS A 216 5.89 -0.19 -36.58
C HIS A 216 7.08 0.06 -37.51
N LYS A 217 8.25 0.37 -36.95
CA LYS A 217 9.47 0.59 -37.73
C LYS A 217 9.91 -0.66 -38.50
N GLN A 218 9.85 -1.83 -37.87
CA GLN A 218 10.21 -3.09 -38.52
C GLN A 218 9.22 -3.48 -39.61
N ASN A 219 7.93 -3.26 -39.39
CA ASN A 219 6.90 -3.51 -40.40
C ASN A 219 7.12 -2.62 -41.64
N GLN A 220 7.45 -1.33 -41.44
CA GLN A 220 7.81 -0.44 -42.54
C GLN A 220 9.06 -0.91 -43.30
N ASP A 221 10.09 -1.36 -42.58
CA ASP A 221 11.33 -1.87 -43.18
C ASP A 221 11.09 -3.14 -44.01
N LEU A 222 10.30 -4.09 -43.50
CA LEU A 222 9.89 -5.29 -44.23
C LEU A 222 9.06 -4.95 -45.46
N THR A 223 8.09 -4.05 -45.34
CA THR A 223 7.27 -3.60 -46.47
C THR A 223 8.13 -2.97 -47.57
N LYS A 224 9.16 -2.19 -47.21
CA LYS A 224 10.10 -1.61 -48.19
C LYS A 224 10.98 -2.66 -48.86
N LEU A 225 11.31 -3.75 -48.17
CA LEU A 225 12.04 -4.89 -48.74
C LEU A 225 11.17 -5.66 -49.74
N LEU A 226 9.89 -5.88 -49.42
CA LEU A 226 8.96 -6.65 -50.27
C LEU A 226 8.48 -5.87 -51.51
N LYS A 227 8.46 -4.53 -51.45
CA LYS A 227 8.06 -3.68 -52.58
C LYS A 227 9.17 -3.45 -53.63
N LYS A 228 10.35 -4.05 -53.47
CA LYS A 228 11.49 -3.94 -54.41
C LYS A 228 11.80 -5.27 -55.07
#